data_AF-A0A699UTL8-F1
#
_entry.id   AF-A0A699UTL8-F1
#
_cell.length_a   1.000
_cell.length_b   1.000
_cell.length_c   1.000
_cell.angle_alpha   90.00
_cell.angle_beta   90.00
_cell.angle_gamma   90.00
#
_symmetry.space_group_name_H-M   'P 1'
#
loop_
_entity.id
_entity.type
_entity.pdbx_description
1 polymer ?
#
loop_
_entity_poly.entity_id
_entity_poly.type
_entity_poly.pdbx_seq_one_letter_code
_entity_poly.pdbx_strand_id
1 'polypeptide(L)'
;DGKSKLDHVADMLTQLAERQIPYRTVLMDSWYATTALFKELENRGKYFYCPLKSNRLVDDSGGQQPYQPLALLNWSAQEVVEGKLVKVRGMPKDSKLKLFRVLVSTHRTDYLVTNELGQDDTQAAEQESNVRWLIEQFHREAKQLTGLQACQCRLARSQRNHIALALRTWTCLKRVAHQ
;
A
#
# COMPACT_ATOMS: atom_id res chain seq x y z
N ASP A 1 -0.73 8.20 22.43
CA ASP A 1 -0.65 9.45 21.65
C ASP A 1 -1.97 9.84 20.97
N GLY A 2 -2.99 8.98 20.96
CA GLY A 2 -4.35 9.34 20.54
C GLY A 2 -4.54 9.46 19.02
N LYS A 3 -3.48 9.18 18.25
CA LYS A 3 -3.49 9.22 16.79
C LYS A 3 -4.09 7.95 16.20
N SER A 4 -4.84 8.10 15.11
CA SER A 4 -5.28 6.97 14.30
C SER A 4 -4.14 6.46 13.41
N LYS A 5 -4.32 5.28 12.83
CA LYS A 5 -3.36 4.74 11.83
C LYS A 5 -3.21 5.67 10.62
N LEU A 6 -4.28 6.38 10.22
CA LEU A 6 -4.22 7.30 9.10
C LEU A 6 -3.41 8.56 9.46
N ASP A 7 -3.55 9.06 10.69
CA ASP A 7 -2.76 10.19 11.18
C ASP A 7 -1.27 9.85 11.18
N HIS A 8 -0.92 8.64 11.62
CA HIS A 8 0.47 8.18 11.56
C HIS A 8 1.01 8.09 10.13
N VAL A 9 0.21 7.67 9.16
CA VAL A 9 0.63 7.66 7.74
C VAL A 9 0.83 9.09 7.24
N ALA A 10 -0.08 10.02 7.54
CA ALA A 10 0.04 11.42 7.16
C ALA A 10 1.30 12.08 7.78
N ASP A 11 1.59 11.78 9.05
CA ASP A 11 2.82 12.23 9.72
C ASP A 11 4.07 11.68 9.01
N MET A 12 4.07 10.39 8.66
CA MET A 12 5.20 9.77 7.95
C MET A 12 5.41 10.40 6.58
N LEU A 13 4.35 10.61 5.79
CA LEU A 13 4.43 11.25 4.47
C LEU A 13 4.94 12.70 4.56
N THR A 14 4.54 13.43 5.60
CA THR A 14 5.02 14.79 5.87
C THR A 14 6.50 14.78 6.23
N GLN A 15 6.94 13.88 7.12
CA GLN A 15 8.35 13.74 7.47
C GLN A 15 9.23 13.35 6.27
N LEU A 16 8.74 12.54 5.33
CA LEU A 16 9.48 12.24 4.10
C LEU A 16 9.75 13.51 3.27
N ALA A 17 8.76 14.40 3.17
CA ALA A 17 8.90 15.67 2.48
C ALA A 17 9.89 16.61 3.19
N GLU A 18 9.75 16.76 4.52
CA GLU A 18 10.66 17.58 5.33
C GLU A 18 12.11 17.11 5.25
N ARG A 19 12.32 15.78 5.21
CA ARG A 19 13.64 15.15 5.08
C ARG A 19 14.13 15.05 3.64
N GLN A 20 13.35 15.53 2.68
CA GLN A 20 13.66 15.49 1.25
C GLN A 20 13.98 14.07 0.75
N ILE A 21 13.32 13.06 1.30
CA ILE A 21 13.49 11.67 0.86
C ILE A 21 12.60 11.48 -0.38
N PRO A 22 13.19 11.28 -1.58
CA PRO A 22 12.40 11.11 -2.77
C PRO A 22 11.72 9.73 -2.76
N TYR A 23 10.46 9.71 -3.17
CA TYR A 23 9.72 8.49 -3.43
C TYR A 23 8.71 8.73 -4.55
N ARG A 24 8.50 7.70 -5.36
CA ARG A 24 7.56 7.70 -6.48
C ARG A 24 6.20 7.14 -6.08
N THR A 25 6.24 6.01 -5.37
CA THR A 25 5.07 5.14 -5.18
C THR A 25 4.93 4.74 -3.71
N VAL A 26 3.70 4.67 -3.22
CA VAL A 26 3.36 4.16 -1.89
C VAL A 26 2.62 2.83 -2.01
N LEU A 27 3.26 1.77 -1.52
CA LEU A 27 2.66 0.43 -1.44
C LEU A 27 2.02 0.26 -0.08
N MET A 28 0.74 -0.13 -0.05
CA MET A 28 0.00 -0.22 1.21
C MET A 28 -0.83 -1.51 1.29
N ASP A 29 -1.21 -1.88 2.52
CA ASP A 29 -2.15 -2.96 2.78
C ASP A 29 -3.61 -2.51 2.55
N SER A 30 -4.52 -3.47 2.38
CA SER A 30 -5.96 -3.24 2.26
C SER A 30 -6.57 -2.47 3.43
N TRP A 31 -5.98 -2.53 4.63
CA TRP A 31 -6.42 -1.72 5.77
C TRP A 31 -6.33 -0.22 5.51
N TYR A 32 -5.42 0.21 4.63
CA TYR A 32 -5.20 1.61 4.28
C TYR A 32 -6.02 2.06 3.06
N ALA A 33 -6.87 1.19 2.49
CA ALA A 33 -7.75 1.47 1.36
C ALA A 33 -8.87 2.47 1.72
N THR A 34 -8.52 3.69 2.10
CA THR A 34 -9.44 4.76 2.50
C THR A 34 -9.42 5.86 1.45
N THR A 35 -10.57 6.45 1.19
CA THR A 35 -10.67 7.56 0.23
C THR A 35 -9.90 8.79 0.69
N ALA A 36 -9.77 9.00 2.01
CA ALA A 36 -8.95 10.07 2.58
C ALA A 36 -7.47 9.91 2.19
N LEU A 37 -6.89 8.72 2.38
CA LEU A 37 -5.50 8.47 2.02
C LEU A 37 -5.27 8.49 0.50
N PHE A 38 -6.21 7.97 -0.30
CA PHE A 38 -6.11 8.03 -1.76
C PHE A 38 -6.08 9.48 -2.26
N LYS A 39 -7.00 10.33 -1.76
CA LYS A 39 -7.01 11.77 -2.08
C LYS A 39 -5.72 12.46 -1.68
N GLU A 40 -5.20 12.15 -0.50
CA GLU A 40 -3.94 12.74 -0.01
C GLU A 40 -2.75 12.38 -0.93
N LEU A 41 -2.67 11.13 -1.41
CA LEU A 41 -1.61 10.70 -2.30
C LEU A 41 -1.75 11.27 -3.71
N GLU A 42 -2.98 11.35 -4.24
CA GLU A 42 -3.28 12.06 -5.50
C GLU A 42 -2.87 13.53 -5.42
N ASN A 43 -3.25 14.24 -4.34
CA ASN A 43 -2.89 15.65 -4.13
C ASN A 43 -1.37 15.87 -4.05
N ARG A 44 -0.63 14.89 -3.54
CA ARG A 44 0.85 14.92 -3.47
C ARG A 44 1.52 14.52 -4.79
N GLY A 45 0.76 14.15 -5.82
CA GLY A 45 1.30 13.65 -7.09
C GLY A 45 2.06 12.34 -6.93
N LYS A 46 1.65 11.47 -6.01
CA LYS A 46 2.29 10.18 -5.73
C LYS A 46 1.44 9.03 -6.25
N TYR A 47 2.11 8.03 -6.82
CA TYR A 47 1.43 6.80 -7.17
C TYR A 47 1.18 5.95 -5.94
N PHE A 48 0.16 5.11 -5.97
CA PHE A 48 -0.06 4.11 -4.94
C PHE A 48 -0.53 2.79 -5.53
N TYR A 49 -0.22 1.70 -4.83
CA TYR A 49 -0.78 0.39 -5.10
C TYR A 49 -1.36 -0.16 -3.80
N CYS A 50 -2.65 -0.50 -3.84
CA CYS A 50 -3.40 -0.88 -2.65
C CYS A 50 -4.33 -2.06 -2.97
N PRO A 51 -4.25 -3.18 -2.25
CA PRO A 51 -5.26 -4.22 -2.37
C PRO A 51 -6.62 -3.72 -1.90
N LEU A 52 -7.68 -4.10 -2.59
CA LEU A 52 -9.05 -3.82 -2.21
C LEU A 52 -9.76 -5.09 -1.78
N LYS A 53 -10.60 -4.97 -0.74
CA LYS A 53 -11.50 -6.05 -0.35
C LYS A 53 -12.61 -6.21 -1.38
N SER A 54 -13.02 -7.44 -1.64
CA SER A 54 -14.02 -7.80 -2.65
C SER A 54 -15.39 -7.12 -2.47
N ASN A 55 -15.73 -6.69 -1.26
CA ASN A 55 -16.94 -5.95 -0.94
C ASN A 55 -16.81 -4.42 -1.15
N ARG A 56 -15.65 -3.91 -1.59
CA ARG A 56 -15.47 -2.49 -1.86
C ARG A 56 -16.38 -2.07 -3.03
N LEU A 57 -17.09 -0.97 -2.84
CA LEU A 57 -18.02 -0.44 -3.83
C LEU A 57 -17.29 0.42 -4.87
N VAL A 58 -17.45 0.06 -6.14
CA VAL A 58 -16.85 0.76 -7.28
C VAL A 58 -17.86 0.91 -8.42
N ASP A 59 -17.55 1.82 -9.34
CA ASP A 59 -18.27 2.03 -10.60
C ASP A 59 -17.27 1.91 -11.75
N ASP A 60 -17.53 0.97 -12.67
CA ASP A 60 -16.78 0.73 -13.90
C ASP A 60 -17.50 1.20 -15.17
N SER A 61 -18.67 1.82 -15.02
CA SER A 61 -19.53 2.30 -16.12
C SER A 61 -19.31 3.78 -16.46
N GLY A 62 -18.52 4.49 -15.66
CA GLY A 62 -18.33 5.94 -15.81
C GLY A 62 -19.54 6.77 -15.36
N GLY A 63 -20.31 6.27 -14.39
CA GLY A 63 -21.45 6.96 -13.78
C GLY A 63 -22.81 6.62 -14.39
N GLN A 64 -22.88 5.61 -15.27
CA GLN A 64 -24.13 5.17 -15.90
C GLN A 64 -24.89 4.15 -15.03
N GLN A 65 -24.17 3.39 -14.21
CA GLN A 65 -24.69 2.37 -13.31
C GLN A 65 -24.37 2.73 -11.85
N PRO A 66 -25.15 2.22 -10.88
CA PRO A 66 -24.84 2.40 -9.47
C PRO A 66 -23.54 1.68 -9.10
N TYR A 67 -22.94 2.12 -7.99
CA TYR A 67 -21.77 1.44 -7.43
C TYR A 67 -22.12 0.00 -7.04
N GLN A 68 -21.24 -0.93 -7.39
CA GLN A 68 -21.37 -2.35 -7.06
C GLN A 68 -20.11 -2.89 -6.37
N PRO A 69 -20.22 -3.97 -5.58
CA PRO A 69 -19.06 -4.66 -5.03
C PRO A 69 -18.10 -5.14 -6.12
N LEU A 70 -16.79 -5.05 -5.87
CA LEU A 70 -15.74 -5.58 -6.77
C LEU A 70 -15.96 -7.04 -7.18
N ALA A 71 -16.47 -7.85 -6.25
CA ALA A 71 -16.78 -9.26 -6.49
C ALA A 71 -17.76 -9.50 -7.65
N LEU A 72 -18.61 -8.52 -7.97
CA LEU A 72 -19.67 -8.63 -8.97
C LEU A 72 -19.27 -8.03 -10.33
N LEU A 73 -18.06 -7.47 -10.44
CA LEU A 73 -17.60 -6.93 -11.70
C LEU A 73 -17.42 -8.03 -12.74
N ASN A 74 -17.90 -7.74 -13.96
CA ASN A 74 -17.58 -8.53 -15.13
C ASN A 74 -16.22 -8.11 -15.68
N TRP A 75 -15.50 -9.10 -16.22
CA TRP A 75 -14.16 -8.96 -16.78
C TRP A 75 -14.11 -9.63 -18.15
N SER A 76 -13.82 -8.86 -19.18
CA SER A 76 -13.42 -9.38 -20.48
C SER A 76 -12.00 -9.95 -20.45
N ALA A 77 -11.63 -10.74 -21.45
CA ALA A 77 -10.27 -11.29 -21.56
C ALA A 77 -9.20 -10.18 -21.59
N GLN A 78 -9.49 -9.05 -22.25
CA GLN A 78 -8.60 -7.90 -22.29
C GLN A 78 -8.48 -7.23 -20.91
N GLU A 79 -9.59 -7.00 -20.20
CA GLU A 79 -9.56 -6.39 -18.86
C GLU A 79 -8.84 -7.25 -17.81
N VAL A 80 -8.80 -8.57 -18.00
CA VAL A 80 -7.99 -9.46 -17.13
C VAL A 80 -6.50 -9.20 -17.31
N VAL A 81 -6.05 -8.91 -18.54
CA VAL A 81 -4.64 -8.62 -18.85
C VAL A 81 -4.30 -7.19 -18.49
N GLU A 82 -5.14 -6.23 -18.92
CA GLU A 82 -4.79 -4.81 -18.87
C GLU A 82 -5.32 -4.09 -17.64
N GLY A 83 -6.18 -4.73 -16.84
CA GLY A 83 -6.98 -4.06 -15.83
C GLY A 83 -8.06 -3.17 -16.42
N LYS A 84 -8.94 -2.66 -15.56
CA LYS A 84 -10.05 -1.80 -15.96
C LYS A 84 -10.08 -0.50 -15.18
N LEU A 85 -10.65 0.54 -15.80
CA LEU A 85 -10.86 1.82 -15.14
C LEU A 85 -12.07 1.71 -14.22
N VAL A 86 -11.90 2.13 -12.97
CA VAL A 86 -12.97 2.18 -11.99
C VAL A 86 -12.92 3.46 -11.20
N LYS A 87 -14.06 3.81 -10.61
CA LYS A 87 -14.17 4.83 -9.59
C LYS A 87 -14.53 4.18 -8.26
N VAL A 88 -13.71 4.38 -7.24
CA VAL A 88 -14.02 3.90 -5.90
C VAL A 88 -15.02 4.85 -5.23
N ARG A 89 -16.06 4.31 -4.60
CA ARG A 89 -17.10 5.11 -3.92
C ARG A 89 -16.46 6.08 -2.90
N GLY A 90 -16.83 7.36 -2.99
CA GLY A 90 -16.34 8.45 -2.14
C GLY A 90 -15.10 9.19 -2.66
N MET A 91 -14.52 8.74 -3.78
CA MET A 91 -13.55 9.51 -4.56
C MET A 91 -14.26 10.66 -5.32
N PRO A 92 -13.54 11.76 -5.62
CA PRO A 92 -14.04 12.86 -6.44
C PRO A 92 -14.52 12.39 -7.83
N LYS A 93 -15.30 13.23 -8.54
CA LYS A 93 -15.89 12.83 -9.83
C LYS A 93 -14.84 12.47 -10.88
N ASP A 94 -13.71 13.16 -10.85
CA ASP A 94 -12.68 13.05 -11.88
C ASP A 94 -11.57 12.06 -11.52
N SER A 95 -11.53 11.55 -10.28
CA SER A 95 -10.54 10.56 -9.83
C SER A 95 -10.92 9.17 -10.33
N LYS A 96 -10.36 8.80 -11.48
CA LYS A 96 -10.36 7.43 -12.00
C LYS A 96 -9.14 6.69 -11.49
N LEU A 97 -9.33 5.41 -11.17
CA LEU A 97 -8.27 4.51 -10.76
C LEU A 97 -8.23 3.31 -11.70
N LYS A 98 -7.06 2.69 -11.82
CA LYS A 98 -6.87 1.44 -12.55
C LYS A 98 -6.98 0.27 -11.56
N LEU A 99 -7.82 -0.70 -11.90
CA LEU A 99 -8.10 -1.88 -11.09
C LEU A 99 -7.65 -3.13 -11.83
N PHE A 100 -6.91 -3.98 -11.13
CA PHE A 100 -6.45 -5.28 -11.61
C PHE A 100 -7.08 -6.40 -10.81
N ARG A 101 -7.31 -7.52 -11.50
CA ARG A 101 -7.79 -8.77 -10.91
C ARG A 101 -6.63 -9.77 -10.90
N VAL A 102 -6.07 -10.00 -9.72
CA VAL A 102 -4.92 -10.88 -9.53
C VAL A 102 -5.41 -12.26 -9.07
N LEU A 103 -5.14 -13.29 -9.87
CA LEU A 103 -5.51 -14.67 -9.57
C LEU A 103 -4.39 -15.33 -8.74
N VAL A 104 -4.52 -15.29 -7.41
CA VAL A 104 -3.53 -15.86 -6.49
C VAL A 104 -3.59 -17.39 -6.47
N SER A 105 -4.79 -17.95 -6.63
CA SER A 105 -5.02 -19.39 -6.78
C SER A 105 -6.37 -19.65 -7.45
N THR A 106 -6.70 -20.91 -7.72
CA THR A 106 -8.02 -21.33 -8.24
C THR A 106 -9.19 -20.85 -7.37
N HIS A 107 -8.97 -20.58 -6.08
CA HIS A 107 -10.02 -20.19 -5.12
C HIS A 107 -9.85 -18.79 -4.55
N ARG A 108 -8.80 -18.06 -4.92
CA ARG A 108 -8.52 -16.72 -4.37
C ARG A 108 -8.23 -15.73 -5.49
N THR A 109 -9.11 -14.75 -5.60
CA THR A 109 -8.92 -13.55 -6.41
C THR A 109 -8.65 -12.38 -5.48
N ASP A 110 -7.50 -11.73 -5.67
CA ASP A 110 -7.20 -10.46 -5.04
C ASP A 110 -7.46 -9.32 -6.03
N TYR A 111 -7.87 -8.17 -5.51
CA TYR A 111 -8.09 -6.97 -6.31
C TYR A 111 -7.03 -5.95 -5.94
N LEU A 112 -6.38 -5.36 -6.93
CA LEU A 112 -5.33 -4.37 -6.73
C LEU A 112 -5.72 -3.08 -7.44
N VAL A 113 -5.68 -1.95 -6.72
CA VAL A 113 -5.99 -0.64 -7.28
C VAL A 113 -4.76 0.26 -7.29
N THR A 114 -4.63 1.08 -8.32
CA THR A 114 -3.63 2.13 -8.46
C THR A 114 -4.18 3.38 -9.13
N ASN A 115 -3.58 4.54 -8.86
CA ASN A 115 -3.79 5.78 -9.62
C ASN A 115 -2.79 5.94 -10.77
N GLU A 116 -1.89 4.99 -11.00
CA GLU A 116 -1.00 4.96 -12.16
C GLU A 116 -1.76 4.48 -13.40
N LEU A 117 -2.47 5.40 -14.07
CA LEU A 117 -3.34 5.07 -15.21
C LEU A 117 -2.61 4.50 -16.44
N GLY A 118 -1.30 4.74 -16.54
CA GLY A 118 -0.45 4.19 -17.58
C GLY A 118 -0.03 2.74 -17.35
N GLN A 119 -0.34 2.16 -16.18
CA GLN A 119 -0.16 0.73 -15.96
C GLN A 119 -1.30 -0.02 -16.65
N ASP A 120 -0.95 -0.88 -17.60
CA ASP A 120 -1.84 -1.66 -18.44
C ASP A 120 -1.44 -3.14 -18.50
N ASP A 121 -0.72 -3.62 -17.49
CA ASP A 121 -0.38 -5.03 -17.34
C ASP A 121 -0.62 -5.50 -15.89
N THR A 122 -1.51 -6.49 -15.72
CA THR A 122 -1.87 -7.07 -14.43
C THR A 122 -0.67 -7.69 -13.73
N GLN A 123 0.22 -8.36 -14.46
CA GLN A 123 1.39 -9.04 -13.90
C GLN A 123 2.42 -8.01 -13.41
N ALA A 124 2.65 -6.94 -14.17
CA ALA A 124 3.51 -5.83 -13.77
C ALA A 124 2.96 -5.12 -12.52
N ALA A 125 1.65 -4.84 -12.49
CA ALA A 125 0.99 -4.28 -11.31
C ALA A 125 1.13 -5.18 -10.07
N GLU A 126 0.96 -6.50 -10.24
CA GLU A 126 1.16 -7.48 -9.17
C GLU A 126 2.61 -7.49 -8.67
N GLN A 127 3.59 -7.50 -9.57
CA GLN A 127 5.01 -7.47 -9.22
C GLN A 127 5.38 -6.22 -8.42
N GLU A 128 4.91 -5.04 -8.84
CA GLU A 128 5.08 -3.79 -8.10
C GLU A 128 4.45 -3.87 -6.70
N SER A 129 3.24 -4.44 -6.58
CA SER A 129 2.60 -4.62 -5.27
C SER A 129 3.34 -5.62 -4.37
N ASN A 130 3.93 -6.67 -4.95
CA ASN A 130 4.63 -7.73 -4.21
C ASN A 130 5.90 -7.24 -3.51
N VAL A 131 6.51 -6.14 -3.97
CA VAL A 131 7.61 -5.46 -3.25
C VAL A 131 7.21 -5.12 -1.81
N ARG A 132 5.90 -4.90 -1.54
CA ARG A 132 5.38 -4.68 -0.18
C ARG A 132 5.82 -5.79 0.79
N TRP A 133 5.96 -7.03 0.34
CA TRP A 133 6.34 -8.16 1.19
C TRP A 133 7.70 -7.96 1.89
N LEU A 134 8.59 -7.12 1.33
CA LEU A 134 9.85 -6.74 1.97
C LEU A 134 9.64 -6.11 3.36
N ILE A 135 8.52 -5.44 3.62
CA ILE A 135 8.25 -4.89 4.96
C ILE A 135 7.98 -5.98 6.00
N GLU A 136 7.37 -7.09 5.58
CA GLU A 136 7.14 -8.25 6.45
C GLU A 136 8.45 -8.95 6.76
N GLN A 137 9.32 -9.07 5.74
CA GLN A 137 10.68 -9.58 5.91
C GLN A 137 11.48 -8.74 6.88
N PHE A 138 11.51 -7.43 6.65
CA PHE A 138 12.14 -6.47 7.54
C PHE A 138 11.65 -6.62 8.98
N HIS A 139 10.34 -6.62 9.21
CA HIS A 139 9.80 -6.74 10.57
C HIS A 139 10.15 -8.08 11.23
N ARG A 140 10.13 -9.18 10.48
CA ARG A 140 10.49 -10.50 10.99
C ARG A 140 11.96 -10.54 11.40
N GLU A 141 12.84 -10.16 10.49
CA GLU A 141 14.28 -10.19 10.70
C GLU A 141 14.73 -9.20 11.78
N ALA A 142 14.20 -7.97 11.79
CA ALA A 142 14.52 -7.00 12.83
C ALA A 142 14.16 -7.52 14.23
N LYS A 143 13.02 -8.21 14.38
CA LYS A 143 12.65 -8.82 15.66
C LYS A 143 13.60 -9.95 16.06
N GLN A 144 13.91 -10.84 15.13
CA GLN A 144 14.70 -12.05 15.38
C GLN A 144 16.19 -11.76 15.60
N LEU A 145 16.77 -10.84 14.83
CA LEU A 145 18.22 -10.65 14.77
C LEU A 145 18.74 -9.56 15.70
N THR A 146 17.91 -8.58 16.08
CA THR A 146 18.39 -7.38 16.79
C THR A 146 17.76 -7.19 18.16
N GLY A 147 16.91 -8.11 18.62
CA GLY A 147 16.20 -7.98 19.89
C GLY A 147 15.28 -6.76 19.94
N LEU A 148 14.67 -6.36 18.81
CA LEU A 148 13.81 -5.18 18.72
C LEU A 148 12.72 -5.15 19.80
N GLN A 149 12.19 -6.32 20.17
CA GLN A 149 11.12 -6.49 21.18
C GLN A 149 11.64 -6.81 22.58
N ALA A 150 12.96 -6.88 22.79
CA ALA A 150 13.56 -7.27 24.07
C ALA A 150 13.82 -6.08 25.01
N CYS A 151 13.43 -4.86 24.65
CA CYS A 151 13.65 -3.68 25.48
C CYS A 151 12.83 -3.76 26.78
N GLN A 152 13.52 -3.81 27.92
CA GLN A 152 12.88 -3.80 29.25
C GLN A 152 12.82 -2.39 29.88
N CYS A 153 13.29 -1.37 29.18
CA CYS A 153 13.25 0.01 29.68
C CYS A 153 11.80 0.51 29.78
N ARG A 154 11.49 1.24 30.86
CA ARG A 154 10.17 1.84 31.07
C ARG A 154 10.06 3.27 30.52
N LEU A 155 11.18 3.96 30.35
CA LEU A 155 11.22 5.33 29.85
C LEU A 155 11.04 5.35 28.32
N ALA A 156 10.09 6.16 27.84
CA ALA A 156 9.80 6.31 26.42
C ALA A 156 11.02 6.75 25.58
N ARG A 157 11.91 7.57 26.16
CA ARG A 157 13.18 7.95 25.49
C ARG A 157 14.09 6.73 25.30
N SER A 158 14.27 5.92 26.33
CA SER A 158 15.10 4.72 26.26
C SER A 158 14.54 3.68 25.29
N GLN A 159 13.22 3.51 25.26
CA GLN A 159 12.56 2.63 24.29
C GLN A 159 12.77 3.11 22.84
N ARG A 160 12.60 4.40 22.56
CA ARG A 160 12.87 4.97 21.23
C ARG A 160 14.32 4.79 20.80
N ASN A 161 15.27 5.00 21.72
CA ASN A 161 16.70 4.79 21.44
C ASN A 161 16.99 3.30 21.15
N HIS A 162 16.42 2.37 21.92
CA HIS A 162 16.56 0.93 21.67
C HIS A 162 16.05 0.55 20.28
N ILE A 163 14.86 1.03 19.91
CA ILE A 163 14.29 0.81 18.57
C ILE A 163 15.25 1.34 17.49
N ALA A 164 15.73 2.57 17.62
CA ALA A 164 16.63 3.17 16.64
C ALA A 164 17.95 2.38 16.49
N LEU A 165 18.54 1.92 17.60
CA LEU A 165 19.74 1.09 17.59
C LEU A 165 19.48 -0.27 16.94
N ALA A 166 18.40 -0.94 17.31
CA ALA A 166 17.97 -2.21 16.73
C ALA A 166 17.82 -2.10 15.20
N LEU A 167 17.13 -1.06 14.71
CA LEU A 167 16.96 -0.83 13.27
C LEU A 167 18.30 -0.52 12.57
N ARG A 168 19.17 0.26 13.19
CA ARG A 168 20.53 0.53 12.65
C ARG A 168 21.35 -0.76 12.54
N THR A 169 21.31 -1.62 13.56
CA THR A 169 21.98 -2.91 13.55
C THR A 169 21.47 -3.79 12.40
N TRP A 170 20.16 -3.87 12.20
CA TRP A 170 19.57 -4.63 11.08
C TRP A 170 20.09 -4.13 9.73
N THR A 171 20.13 -2.81 9.50
CA THR A 171 20.65 -2.22 8.26
C THR A 171 22.12 -2.58 8.02
N CYS A 172 22.95 -2.59 9.08
CA CYS A 172 24.34 -3.02 8.98
C CYS A 172 24.45 -4.52 8.62
N LEU A 173 23.68 -5.38 9.30
CA LEU A 173 23.67 -6.82 9.02
C LEU A 173 23.23 -7.11 7.58
N LYS A 174 22.18 -6.44 7.10
CA LYS A 174 21.72 -6.57 5.71
C LYS A 174 22.76 -6.14 4.70
N ARG A 175 23.47 -5.05 4.96
CA ARG A 175 24.54 -4.59 4.07
C ARG A 175 25.65 -5.64 3.95
N VAL A 176 26.09 -6.22 5.06
CA VAL A 176 27.15 -7.24 5.06
C VAL A 176 26.69 -8.52 4.35
N ALA A 177 25.43 -8.93 4.52
CA ALA A 177 24.90 -10.15 3.90
C ALA A 177 24.69 -10.05 2.37
N HIS A 178 24.64 -8.83 1.82
CA HIS A 178 24.40 -8.56 0.39
C HIS A 178 25.57 -7.82 -0.29
N GLN A 179 26.74 -7.79 0.36
CA GLN A 179 28.02 -7.49 -0.28
C GLN A 179 28.55 -8.74 -0.98
#